data_AF-A0A951DQ16-F1
#
_entry.id   AF-A0A951DQ16-F1
#
_cell.length_a   1.000
_cell.length_b   1.000
_cell.length_c   1.000
_cell.angle_alpha   90.00
_cell.angle_beta   90.00
_cell.angle_gamma   90.00
#
_symmetry.space_group_name_H-M   'P 1'
#
loop_
_entity.id
_entity.type
_entity.pdbx_description
1 polymer ?
#
loop_
_entity_poly.entity_id
_entity_poly.type
_entity_poly.pdbx_seq_one_letter_code
_entity_poly.pdbx_strand_id
1 'polypeptide(L)'
;MLVFVGGYTTADRNGHAEGITAFAMDTESGTWRPLGVVARVPNPSFLALDPACRRLYCVHGAGFSEVSAFAIDDLDTGALKELGRQPSGGTNPVHLEVHPDGRWLVVANY
;
A
#
# COMPACT_ATOMS: atom_id res chain seq x y z
N MET A 1 10.33 4.94 -13.22
CA MET A 1 9.01 4.47 -12.75
C MET A 1 8.97 4.45 -11.23
N LEU A 2 7.91 4.94 -10.60
CA LEU A 2 7.73 4.87 -9.15
C LEU A 2 7.10 3.52 -8.77
N VAL A 3 7.61 2.87 -7.72
CA VAL A 3 7.11 1.58 -7.22
C VAL A 3 6.94 1.64 -5.71
N PHE A 4 5.81 1.12 -5.22
CA PHE A 4 5.53 0.97 -3.79
C PHE A 4 5.59 -0.51 -3.39
N VAL A 5 6.25 -0.80 -2.28
CA VAL A 5 6.42 -2.14 -1.74
C VAL A 5 5.90 -2.14 -0.30
N GLY A 6 4.89 -2.97 -0.06
CA GLY A 6 4.41 -3.29 1.29
C GLY A 6 5.17 -4.47 1.88
N GLY A 7 5.02 -4.69 3.19
CA GLY A 7 5.61 -5.82 3.87
C GLY A 7 5.09 -5.97 5.29
N TYR A 8 5.26 -7.16 5.86
CA TYR A 8 4.95 -7.39 7.27
C TYR A 8 5.92 -6.64 8.17
N THR A 9 5.37 -5.95 9.17
CA THR A 9 6.09 -5.13 10.14
C THR A 9 6.08 -5.75 11.55
N THR A 10 5.23 -6.76 11.79
CA THR A 10 5.06 -7.35 13.11
C THR A 10 5.82 -8.66 13.29
N ALA A 11 6.29 -8.90 14.52
CA ALA A 11 7.14 -10.04 14.87
C ALA A 11 6.45 -11.40 14.73
N ASP A 12 5.13 -11.47 14.96
CA ASP A 12 4.32 -12.70 14.78
C ASP A 12 4.31 -13.21 13.34
N ARG A 13 4.64 -12.33 12.37
CA ARG A 13 4.79 -12.66 10.95
C ARG A 13 6.25 -12.74 10.49
N ASN A 14 7.21 -12.71 11.41
CA ASN A 14 8.63 -12.54 11.10
C ASN A 14 8.88 -11.33 10.17
N GLY A 15 8.13 -10.25 10.42
CA GLY A 15 8.17 -9.03 9.62
C GLY A 15 9.39 -8.18 9.93
N HIS A 16 10.02 -7.65 8.88
CA HIS A 16 11.17 -6.75 8.96
C HIS A 16 10.92 -5.42 8.24
N ALA A 17 9.74 -5.22 7.65
CA ALA A 17 9.38 -3.96 7.04
C ALA A 17 9.06 -2.91 8.11
N GLU A 18 9.16 -1.64 7.72
CA GLU A 18 8.75 -0.50 8.55
C GLU A 18 7.40 0.10 8.12
N GLY A 19 6.80 -0.45 7.05
CA GLY A 19 5.56 0.01 6.44
C GLY A 19 5.62 -0.11 4.92
N ILE A 20 5.19 0.94 4.22
CA ILE A 20 5.27 1.06 2.75
C ILE A 20 6.56 1.78 2.38
N THR A 21 7.37 1.16 1.54
CA THR A 21 8.63 1.71 1.01
C THR A 21 8.46 2.07 -0.46
N ALA A 22 9.00 3.21 -0.88
CA ALA A 22 9.02 3.62 -2.28
C ALA A 22 10.39 3.39 -2.92
N PHE A 23 10.37 3.10 -4.22
CA PHE A 23 11.53 2.91 -5.06
C PHE A 23 11.36 3.64 -6.40
N ALA A 24 12.46 4.19 -6.92
CA ALA A 24 12.56 4.57 -8.31
C ALA A 24 13.17 3.39 -9.08
N MET A 25 12.42 2.85 -10.04
CA MET A 25 12.89 1.82 -10.96
C MET A 25 13.20 2.44 -12.32
N ASP A 26 14.41 2.23 -12.81
CA ASP A 26 14.77 2.50 -14.19
C ASP A 26 14.26 1.36 -15.08
N THR A 27 13.42 1.68 -16.06
CA THR A 27 12.72 0.68 -16.86
C THR A 27 13.57 0.08 -17.98
N GLU A 28 14.67 0.72 -18.36
CA GLU A 28 15.56 0.22 -19.41
C GLU A 28 16.58 -0.77 -18.85
N SER A 29 17.22 -0.40 -17.73
CA SER A 29 18.23 -1.22 -17.04
C SER A 29 17.65 -2.18 -16.02
N GLY A 30 16.41 -1.94 -15.57
CA GLY A 30 15.78 -2.70 -14.48
C GLY A 30 16.37 -2.42 -13.10
N THR A 31 17.19 -1.36 -12.95
CA THR A 31 17.81 -1.02 -11.67
C THR A 31 16.83 -0.32 -10.73
N TRP A 32 16.96 -0.60 -9.43
CA TRP A 32 16.09 -0.06 -8.38
C TRP A 32 16.89 0.81 -7.43
N ARG A 33 16.40 2.02 -7.19
CA ARG A 33 16.95 2.95 -6.20
C ARG A 33 15.92 3.17 -5.08
N PRO A 34 16.27 2.90 -3.81
CA PRO A 34 15.36 3.15 -2.71
C PRO A 34 15.12 4.66 -2.56
N LEU A 35 13.86 5.04 -2.32
CA LEU A 35 13.45 6.39 -1.94
C LEU A 35 13.14 6.49 -0.44
N GLY A 36 12.92 5.34 0.21
CA GLY A 36 12.75 5.23 1.66
C GLY A 36 11.33 4.81 2.06
N VAL A 37 11.10 4.76 3.38
CA VAL A 37 9.78 4.45 3.95
C VAL A 37 8.88 5.68 3.81
N VAL A 38 7.80 5.54 3.05
CA VAL A 38 6.88 6.64 2.70
C VAL A 38 5.57 6.61 3.48
N ALA A 39 5.26 5.49 4.13
CA ALA A 39 4.19 5.41 5.13
C ALA A 39 4.52 4.36 6.19
N ARG A 40 4.46 4.75 7.47
CA ARG A 40 4.68 3.84 8.62
C ARG A 40 3.34 3.30 9.10
N VAL A 41 2.88 2.23 8.46
CA VAL A 41 1.63 1.52 8.79
C VAL A 41 1.91 0.05 9.06
N PRO A 42 1.12 -0.62 9.93
CA PRO A 42 1.36 -2.00 10.28
C PRO A 42 1.00 -2.93 9.13
N ASN A 43 1.86 -3.90 8.84
CA ASN A 43 1.57 -5.01 7.93
C ASN A 43 0.85 -4.67 6.60
N PRO A 44 1.24 -3.63 5.83
CA PRO A 44 0.66 -3.38 4.51
C PRO A 44 0.94 -4.57 3.58
N SER A 45 0.01 -5.51 3.53
CA SER A 45 0.21 -6.83 2.94
C SER A 45 -0.18 -6.88 1.47
N PHE A 46 -1.10 -6.01 1.06
CA PHE A 46 -1.49 -5.85 -0.34
C PHE A 46 -1.78 -4.38 -0.65
N LEU A 47 -1.39 -3.94 -1.83
CA LEU A 47 -1.51 -2.56 -2.31
C LEU A 47 -2.27 -2.51 -3.63
N ALA A 48 -3.11 -1.50 -3.84
CA ALA A 48 -3.65 -1.18 -5.15
C ALA A 48 -3.68 0.32 -5.39
N LEU A 49 -3.42 0.72 -6.64
CA LEU A 49 -3.57 2.08 -7.10
C LEU A 49 -4.99 2.31 -7.63
N ASP A 50 -5.47 3.54 -7.55
CA ASP A 50 -6.62 3.94 -8.36
C ASP A 50 -6.24 4.04 -9.85
N PRO A 51 -7.22 4.01 -10.77
CA PRO A 51 -6.94 4.07 -12.22
C PRO A 51 -6.16 5.30 -12.68
N ALA A 52 -6.23 6.41 -11.92
CA ALA A 52 -5.49 7.64 -12.21
C ALA A 52 -4.07 7.66 -11.61
N CYS A 53 -3.68 6.64 -10.85
CA CYS A 53 -2.41 6.56 -10.12
C CYS A 53 -2.15 7.78 -9.22
N ARG A 54 -3.21 8.28 -8.56
CA ARG A 54 -3.16 9.41 -7.61
C ARG A 54 -3.39 8.98 -6.17
N ARG A 55 -3.95 7.79 -5.96
CA ARG A 55 -4.27 7.23 -4.65
C ARG A 55 -3.73 5.81 -4.55
N LEU A 56 -3.21 5.49 -3.38
CA LEU A 56 -2.78 4.16 -3.00
C LEU A 56 -3.68 3.66 -1.87
N TYR A 57 -4.20 2.46 -2.01
CA TYR A 57 -4.96 1.77 -0.96
C TYR A 57 -4.15 0.59 -0.46
N CYS A 58 -4.21 0.32 0.84
CA CYS A 58 -3.61 -0.88 1.42
C CYS A 58 -4.55 -1.59 2.38
N VAL A 59 -4.43 -2.91 2.41
CA VAL A 59 -4.97 -3.76 3.46
C VAL A 59 -3.87 -4.18 4.40
N HIS A 60 -4.26 -4.47 5.63
CA HIS A 60 -3.36 -4.81 6.72
C HIS A 60 -3.58 -6.27 7.10
N GLY A 61 -2.54 -7.09 7.00
CA GLY A 61 -2.60 -8.50 7.41
C GLY A 61 -2.46 -8.66 8.93
N ALA A 62 -2.62 -9.90 9.42
CA ALA A 62 -2.43 -10.29 10.82
C ALA A 62 -3.50 -9.74 11.79
N GLY A 63 -4.76 -9.99 11.46
CA GLY A 63 -5.89 -9.75 12.38
C GLY A 63 -6.42 -8.31 12.38
N PHE A 64 -5.88 -7.44 11.54
CA PHE A 64 -6.46 -6.13 11.27
C PHE A 64 -7.76 -6.27 10.47
N SER A 65 -8.57 -5.22 10.46
CA SER A 65 -9.93 -5.21 9.88
C SER A 65 -10.22 -3.91 9.13
N GLU A 66 -9.18 -3.26 8.63
CA GLU A 66 -9.26 -1.95 8.00
C GLU A 66 -8.53 -1.90 6.64
N VAL A 67 -8.90 -0.90 5.85
CA VAL A 67 -8.20 -0.44 4.65
C VAL A 67 -7.72 0.97 4.92
N SER A 68 -6.45 1.26 4.63
CA SER A 68 -5.93 2.63 4.62
C SER A 68 -5.89 3.20 3.20
N ALA A 69 -6.17 4.48 3.06
CA ALA A 69 -6.07 5.23 1.81
C ALA A 69 -5.05 6.35 1.93
N PHE A 70 -4.24 6.53 0.87
CA PHE A 70 -3.22 7.57 0.78
C PHE A 70 -3.37 8.33 -0.54
N ALA A 71 -3.10 9.63 -0.52
CA ALA A 71 -2.78 10.39 -1.72
C ALA A 71 -1.29 10.29 -1.99
N ILE A 72 -0.93 10.16 -3.26
CA ILE A 72 0.45 10.29 -3.73
C ILE A 72 0.71 11.80 -3.87
N ASP A 73 1.44 12.36 -2.92
CA ASP A 73 1.65 13.82 -2.79
C ASP A 73 2.81 14.29 -3.68
N ASP A 74 3.80 13.42 -3.89
CA ASP A 74 4.99 13.70 -4.70
C ASP A 74 5.46 12.44 -5.42
N LEU A 75 5.59 12.52 -6.76
CA LEU A 75 6.00 11.41 -7.62
C LEU A 75 7.52 11.19 -7.66
N ASP A 76 8.33 12.20 -7.33
CA ASP A 76 9.80 12.09 -7.34
C ASP A 76 10.30 11.42 -6.06
N THR A 77 9.66 11.71 -4.92
CA THR A 77 9.99 11.12 -3.62
C THR A 77 9.10 9.92 -3.26
N GLY A 78 7.94 9.79 -3.91
CA GLY A 78 6.93 8.82 -3.54
C GLY A 78 6.19 9.15 -2.24
N ALA A 79 6.25 10.40 -1.78
CA ALA A 79 5.62 10.81 -0.53
C ALA A 79 4.12 10.49 -0.53
N LEU A 80 3.68 9.83 0.54
CA LEU A 80 2.28 9.48 0.75
C LEU A 80 1.67 10.35 1.85
N LYS A 81 0.48 10.87 1.59
CA LYS A 81 -0.34 11.56 2.59
C LYS A 81 -1.55 10.70 2.93
N GLU A 82 -1.68 10.30 4.19
CA GLU A 82 -2.84 9.53 4.66
C GLU A 82 -4.14 10.35 4.50
N LEU A 83 -5.12 9.74 3.85
CA LEU A 83 -6.47 10.29 3.64
C LEU A 83 -7.44 9.81 4.71
N GLY A 84 -7.19 8.62 5.25
CA GLY A 84 -7.99 8.00 6.31
C GLY A 84 -8.06 6.49 6.16
N ARG A 85 -8.85 5.88 7.05
CA ARG A 85 -9.07 4.44 7.12
C ARG A 85 -10.55 4.11 7.18
N GLN A 86 -10.91 2.93 6.69
CA GLN A 86 -12.27 2.42 6.73
C GLN A 86 -12.28 0.93 7.12
N PRO A 87 -13.29 0.45 7.86
CA PRO A 87 -13.45 -0.98 8.11
C PRO A 87 -13.55 -1.77 6.80
N SER A 88 -12.86 -2.90 6.71
CA SER A 88 -12.95 -3.81 5.56
C SER A 88 -14.20 -4.69 5.56
N GLY A 89 -15.01 -4.62 6.63
CA GLY A 89 -16.20 -5.45 6.83
C GLY A 89 -15.90 -6.89 7.27
N GLY A 90 -14.63 -7.22 7.54
CA GLY A 90 -14.20 -8.53 8.02
C GLY A 90 -12.85 -8.44 8.74
N THR A 91 -12.25 -9.58 9.05
CA THR A 91 -10.93 -9.67 9.68
C THR A 91 -9.92 -10.23 8.70
N ASN A 92 -8.66 -9.82 8.84
CA ASN A 92 -7.54 -10.30 8.06
C ASN A 92 -7.76 -10.10 6.55
N PRO A 93 -7.97 -8.85 6.08
CA PRO A 93 -8.05 -8.59 4.65
C PRO A 93 -6.72 -8.95 3.98
N VAL A 94 -6.81 -9.71 2.89
CA VAL A 94 -5.64 -10.26 2.19
C VAL A 94 -5.44 -9.69 0.79
N HIS A 95 -6.49 -9.09 0.21
CA HIS A 95 -6.45 -8.51 -1.13
C HIS A 95 -7.47 -7.39 -1.24
N LEU A 96 -7.19 -6.42 -2.12
CA LEU A 96 -8.11 -5.36 -2.49
C LEU A 96 -7.95 -5.01 -3.98
N GLU A 97 -9.01 -4.51 -4.60
CA GLU A 97 -8.96 -4.01 -5.97
C GLU A 97 -9.86 -2.78 -6.12
N VAL A 98 -9.41 -1.81 -6.91
CA VAL A 98 -10.16 -0.60 -7.22
C VAL A 98 -10.92 -0.83 -8.51
N HIS A 99 -12.23 -0.60 -8.49
CA HIS A 99 -13.06 -0.70 -9.69
C HIS A 99 -12.57 0.28 -10.77
N PRO A 100 -12.65 -0.05 -12.08
CA PRO A 100 -12.10 0.79 -13.15
C PRO A 100 -12.64 2.23 -13.24
N ASP A 101 -13.83 2.50 -12.68
CA ASP A 101 -14.39 3.86 -12.58
C ASP A 101 -13.83 4.67 -11.39
N GLY A 102 -12.99 4.06 -10.55
CA GLY A 102 -12.35 4.68 -9.39
C GLY A 102 -13.27 4.97 -8.20
N ARG A 103 -14.55 4.57 -8.25
CA ARG A 103 -15.55 4.89 -7.21
C ARG A 103 -15.70 3.82 -6.14
N TRP A 104 -15.28 2.60 -6.44
CA TRP A 104 -15.47 1.45 -5.56
C TRP A 104 -14.17 0.75 -5.27
N LEU A 105 -14.05 0.24 -4.04
CA LEU A 105 -12.99 -0.65 -3.62
C LEU A 105 -13.63 -1.96 -3.15
N VAL A 106 -13.13 -3.08 -3.65
CA VAL A 106 -13.57 -4.42 -3.23
C VAL A 106 -12.44 -5.04 -2.40
N VAL A 107 -12.79 -5.64 -1.27
CA VAL A 107 -11.83 -6.23 -0.33
C VAL A 107 -12.19 -7.69 -0.07
N ALA A 108 -11.19 -8.56 -0.13
CA ALA A 108 -11.33 -9.97 0.24
C ALA A 108 -10.84 -10.17 1.68
N ASN A 109 -11.71 -10.71 2.54
CA ASN A 109 -11.41 -11.10 3.91
C ASN A 109 -11.59 -12.63 4.02
N TYR A 110 -10.56 -13.36 4.45
CA TYR A 110 -10.65 -14.79 4.79
C TYR A 110 -9.49 -15.26 5.69
#